data_AF-A0A2D5BLN2-F1
#
_entry.id   AF-A0A2D5BLN2-F1
#
_cell.length_a   1.000
_cell.length_b   1.000
_cell.length_c   1.000
_cell.angle_alpha   90.00
_cell.angle_beta   90.00
_cell.angle_gamma   90.00
#
_symmetry.space_group_name_H-M   'P 1'
#
loop_
_entity.id
_entity.type
_entity.pdbx_description
1 polymer ?
#
loop_
_entity_poly.entity_id
_entity_poly.type
_entity_poly.pdbx_seq_one_letter_code
_entity_poly.pdbx_strand_id
1 'polypeptide(L)'
;MAFILEFLKGDGGAAYADVRAAAEQEGHNIYPIMYGRAKTLLGLITEESKRKRRRRKADSAPAKLRQGGPDSGGDSANQLSGFLERYRELEEERNRYRAALLSVEKMLRDALEATN
;
A
#
# COMPACT_ATOMS: atom_id res chain seq x y z
N MET A 1 4.10 7.42 13.37
CA MET A 1 3.32 6.18 13.62
C MET A 1 3.79 5.43 14.87
N ALA A 2 5.07 5.55 15.27
CA ALA A 2 5.60 4.94 16.51
C ALA A 2 4.78 5.34 17.75
N PHE A 3 4.48 6.63 17.92
CA PHE A 3 3.66 7.16 19.01
C PHE A 3 2.34 6.39 19.23
N ILE A 4 1.57 6.16 18.17
CA ILE A 4 0.27 5.46 18.25
C ILE A 4 0.45 4.02 18.75
N LEU A 5 1.50 3.34 18.29
CA LEU A 5 1.76 1.96 18.66
C LEU A 5 2.17 1.85 20.13
N GLU A 6 2.97 2.79 20.63
CA GLU A 6 3.36 2.84 22.05
C GLU A 6 2.17 3.21 22.93
N PHE A 7 1.40 4.22 22.54
CA PHE A 7 0.19 4.65 23.24
C PHE A 7 -0.84 3.50 23.33
N LEU A 8 -1.11 2.81 22.21
CA LEU A 8 -2.04 1.69 22.17
C LEU A 8 -1.49 0.39 22.77
N LYS A 9 -0.18 0.27 23.00
CA LYS A 9 0.39 -0.84 23.78
C LYS A 9 0.13 -0.63 25.28
N GLY A 10 0.19 0.61 25.76
CA GLY A 10 -0.15 0.97 27.14
C GLY A 10 -1.65 0.97 27.39
N ASP A 11 -2.43 1.55 26.47
CA ASP A 11 -3.89 1.58 26.52
C ASP A 11 -4.50 1.14 25.18
N GLY A 12 -4.69 -0.18 25.03
CA GLY A 12 -5.25 -0.78 23.82
C GLY A 12 -6.74 -0.44 23.56
N GLY A 13 -7.43 0.10 24.56
CA GLY A 13 -8.83 0.49 24.48
C GLY A 13 -9.06 1.92 23.99
N ALA A 14 -8.05 2.79 24.13
CA ALA A 14 -8.16 4.23 23.91
C ALA A 14 -8.91 4.61 22.64
N ALA A 15 -9.79 5.60 22.74
CA ALA A 15 -10.52 6.13 21.59
C ALA A 15 -9.60 6.98 20.72
N TYR A 16 -9.94 7.12 19.44
CA TYR A 16 -9.14 7.90 18.50
C TYR A 16 -8.96 9.36 18.95
N ALA A 17 -9.99 9.95 19.55
CA ALA A 17 -9.96 11.33 20.02
C ALA A 17 -8.87 11.54 21.08
N ASP A 18 -8.71 10.58 21.99
CA ASP A 18 -7.74 10.65 23.08
C ASP A 18 -6.31 10.49 22.55
N VAL A 19 -6.09 9.52 21.65
CA VAL A 19 -4.79 9.33 20.98
C VAL A 19 -4.41 10.55 20.15
N ARG A 20 -5.37 11.19 19.49
CA ARG A 20 -5.14 12.41 18.71
C ARG A 20 -4.77 13.58 19.63
N ALA A 21 -5.49 13.77 20.73
CA ALA A 21 -5.21 14.85 21.67
C ALA A 21 -3.81 14.69 22.31
N ALA A 22 -3.45 13.47 22.73
CA ALA A 22 -2.12 13.18 23.27
C ALA A 22 -1.01 13.41 22.23
N ALA A 23 -1.26 13.03 20.97
CA ALA A 23 -0.31 13.26 19.90
C ALA A 23 -0.15 14.74 19.53
N GLU A 24 -1.23 15.51 19.51
CA GLU A 24 -1.18 16.95 19.24
C GLU A 24 -0.40 17.68 20.34
N GLN A 25 -0.50 17.23 21.60
CA GLN A 25 0.31 17.75 22.71
C GLN A 25 1.82 17.46 22.52
N GLU A 26 2.15 16.33 21.89
CA GLU A 26 3.53 15.97 21.52
C GLU A 26 3.96 16.53 20.14
N GLY A 27 3.15 17.37 19.50
CA GLY A 27 3.45 17.98 18.21
C GLY A 27 3.33 17.02 17.01
N HIS A 28 2.64 15.90 17.19
CA HIS A 28 2.38 14.91 16.16
C HIS A 28 0.98 15.05 15.57
N ASN A 29 0.89 15.20 14.25
CA ASN A 29 -0.40 15.18 13.55
C ASN A 29 -0.78 13.74 13.19
N ILE A 30 -1.94 13.28 13.68
CA ILE A 30 -2.40 11.91 13.50
C ILE A 30 -3.69 11.86 12.70
N TYR A 31 -3.66 11.05 11.65
CA TYR A 31 -4.80 10.78 10.79
C TYR A 31 -5.52 9.48 11.20
N PRO A 32 -6.85 9.39 10.98
CA PRO A 32 -7.65 8.21 11.35
C PRO A 32 -7.15 6.89 10.74
N ILE A 33 -6.59 6.94 9.52
CA ILE A 33 -6.04 5.77 8.85
C ILE A 33 -4.83 5.18 9.59
N MET A 34 -4.02 6.03 10.22
CA MET A 34 -2.84 5.58 10.99
C MET A 34 -3.26 4.88 12.28
N TYR A 35 -4.28 5.40 12.96
CA TYR A 35 -4.86 4.77 14.14
C TYR A 35 -5.50 3.40 13.84
N GLY A 36 -6.28 3.32 12.75
CA GLY A 36 -6.88 2.05 12.32
C GLY A 36 -5.82 0.99 11.97
N ARG A 37 -4.73 1.40 11.29
CA ARG A 37 -3.60 0.51 10.98
C ARG A 37 -2.88 0.07 12.25
N ALA A 38 -2.63 0.97 13.20
CA ALA A 38 -1.98 0.65 14.46
C ALA A 38 -2.80 -0.36 15.30
N LYS A 39 -4.13 -0.18 15.41
CA LYS A 39 -5.00 -1.17 16.06
C LYS A 39 -4.97 -2.54 15.38
N THR A 40 -4.84 -2.58 14.07
CA THR A 40 -4.72 -3.85 13.31
C THR A 40 -3.39 -4.53 13.60
N LEU A 41 -2.29 -3.78 13.59
CA LEU A 41 -0.94 -4.30 13.86
C LEU A 41 -0.79 -4.84 15.28
N LEU A 42 -1.47 -4.23 16.25
CA LEU A 42 -1.48 -4.68 17.65
C LEU A 42 -2.49 -5.81 17.92
N GLY A 43 -3.22 -6.29 16.91
CA GLY A 43 -4.21 -7.35 17.09
C GLY A 43 -5.44 -6.93 17.92
N LEU A 44 -5.59 -5.63 18.22
CA LEU A 44 -6.68 -5.08 19.04
C LEU A 44 -8.03 -5.09 18.32
N ILE A 45 -8.03 -5.32 17.00
CA ILE A 45 -9.25 -5.55 16.23
C ILE A 45 -9.55 -7.04 16.22
N THR A 46 -10.48 -7.47 17.06
CA THR A 46 -10.95 -8.86 17.10
C THR A 46 -11.65 -9.25 15.79
N GLU A 47 -11.52 -10.51 15.37
CA GLU A 47 -12.20 -11.06 14.20
C GLU A 47 -13.73 -10.88 14.28
N GLU A 48 -14.28 -10.88 15.49
CA GLU A 48 -15.68 -10.60 15.75
C GLU A 48 -16.05 -9.15 15.40
N SER A 49 -15.18 -8.19 15.71
CA SER A 49 -15.35 -6.78 15.30
C SER A 49 -15.38 -6.64 13.78
N LYS A 50 -14.54 -7.40 13.07
CA LYS A 50 -14.53 -7.45 11.59
C LYS A 50 -15.83 -8.06 11.06
N ARG A 51 -16.29 -9.17 11.64
CA ARG A 51 -17.56 -9.82 11.28
C ARG A 51 -18.77 -8.91 11.52
N LYS A 52 -18.81 -8.18 12.65
CA LYS A 52 -19.87 -7.21 12.97
C LYS A 52 -19.90 -6.03 11.99
N ARG A 53 -18.73 -5.53 11.55
CA ARG A 53 -18.65 -4.51 10.48
C ARG A 53 -19.14 -5.03 9.13
N ARG A 54 -18.81 -6.27 8.77
CA ARG A 54 -19.31 -6.91 7.53
C ARG A 54 -20.83 -7.08 7.54
N ARG A 55 -21.41 -7.48 8.69
CA ARG A 55 -22.87 -7.59 8.86
C ARG A 55 -23.57 -6.23 8.82
N ARG A 56 -23.03 -5.21 9.50
CA ARG A 56 -23.58 -3.83 9.41
C ARG A 56 -23.58 -3.26 8.00
N LYS A 57 -22.59 -3.62 7.17
CA LYS A 57 -22.55 -3.24 5.74
C LYS A 57 -23.60 -4.00 4.90
N ALA A 58 -24.04 -5.17 5.36
CA ALA A 58 -25.12 -5.94 4.74
C ALA A 58 -26.51 -5.46 5.19
N ASP A 59 -26.66 -5.03 6.45
CA ASP A 59 -27.91 -4.52 7.02
C ASP A 59 -28.19 -3.05 6.69
N SER A 60 -27.16 -2.27 6.33
CA SER A 60 -27.40 -0.99 5.67
C SER A 60 -28.00 -1.29 4.29
N ALA A 61 -29.30 -1.04 4.13
CA ALA A 61 -29.98 -1.06 2.83
C ALA A 61 -29.06 -0.39 1.81
N PRO A 62 -28.86 -0.99 0.61
CA PRO A 62 -27.95 -0.41 -0.36
C PRO A 62 -28.42 1.02 -0.59
N ALA A 63 -27.60 1.99 -0.18
CA ALA A 63 -27.78 3.35 -0.63
C ALA A 63 -27.88 3.23 -2.13
N LYS A 64 -29.03 3.62 -2.72
CA LYS A 64 -29.27 3.54 -4.16
C LYS A 64 -28.19 4.38 -4.83
N LEU A 65 -27.05 3.74 -5.12
CA LEU A 65 -26.02 4.28 -5.97
C LEU A 65 -26.75 4.53 -7.27
N ARG A 66 -26.77 5.79 -7.70
CA ARG A 66 -27.16 6.16 -9.06
C ARG A 66 -26.41 5.22 -9.98
N GLN A 67 -27.16 4.39 -10.71
CA GLN A 67 -26.67 3.55 -11.79
C GLN A 67 -25.90 4.47 -12.75
N GLY A 68 -24.57 4.36 -12.78
CA GLY A 68 -23.74 5.24 -13.61
C GLY A 68 -22.30 5.43 -13.17
N GLY A 69 -21.66 4.42 -12.57
CA GLY A 69 -20.20 4.46 -12.32
C GLY A 69 -19.65 3.04 -12.21
N PRO A 70 -18.51 2.72 -12.84
CA PRO A 70 -17.96 1.37 -12.86
C PRO A 70 -17.63 0.90 -11.42
N ASP A 71 -17.98 -0.35 -11.13
CA ASP A 71 -17.80 -1.03 -9.84
C ASP A 71 -16.34 -1.00 -9.37
N SER A 72 -15.98 0.03 -8.58
CA SER A 72 -14.64 0.23 -8.04
C SER A 72 -14.37 -0.64 -6.79
N GLY A 73 -14.63 -1.95 -6.91
CA GLY A 73 -14.40 -2.93 -5.83
C GLY A 73 -13.72 -4.21 -6.29
N GLY A 74 -13.98 -4.66 -7.53
CA GLY A 74 -13.25 -5.74 -8.19
C GLY A 74 -12.05 -5.25 -9.01
N ASP A 75 -11.96 -3.94 -9.21
CA ASP A 75 -11.05 -3.34 -10.18
C ASP A 75 -9.62 -3.16 -9.63
N SER A 76 -9.44 -2.89 -8.33
CA SER A 76 -8.09 -2.64 -7.77
C SER A 76 -7.14 -3.84 -7.82
N ALA A 77 -7.64 -5.07 -7.68
CA ALA A 77 -6.80 -6.27 -7.79
C ALA A 77 -6.42 -6.55 -9.25
N ASN A 78 -7.34 -6.36 -10.20
CA ASN A 78 -7.05 -6.47 -11.63
C ASN A 78 -6.13 -5.34 -12.12
N GLN A 79 -6.32 -4.12 -11.63
CA GLN A 79 -5.45 -2.97 -11.90
C GLN A 79 -4.02 -3.21 -11.39
N LEU A 80 -3.87 -3.79 -10.19
CA LEU A 80 -2.54 -4.12 -9.65
C LEU A 80 -1.87 -5.24 -10.47
N SER A 81 -2.62 -6.28 -10.85
CA SER A 81 -2.10 -7.35 -11.71
C SER A 81 -1.64 -6.81 -13.06
N GLY A 82 -2.45 -5.98 -13.72
CA GLY A 82 -2.08 -5.36 -14.99
C GLY A 82 -0.89 -4.38 -14.87
N PHE A 83 -0.77 -3.67 -13.75
CA PHE A 83 0.40 -2.85 -13.46
C PHE A 83 1.68 -3.68 -13.32
N LEU A 84 1.61 -4.79 -12.57
CA LEU A 84 2.75 -5.69 -12.37
C LEU A 84 3.20 -6.37 -13.66
N GLU A 85 2.27 -6.72 -14.53
CA GLU A 85 2.56 -7.30 -15.84
C GLU A 85 3.30 -6.29 -16.73
N ARG A 86 2.77 -5.07 -16.86
CA ARG A 86 3.48 -3.98 -17.58
C ARG A 86 4.84 -3.66 -16.98
N TYR A 87 4.96 -3.70 -15.66
CA TYR A 87 6.23 -3.47 -14.99
C TYR A 87 7.25 -4.55 -15.37
N ARG A 88 6.85 -5.83 -15.41
CA ARG A 88 7.73 -6.93 -15.85
C ARG A 88 8.16 -6.77 -17.30
N GLU A 89 7.24 -6.42 -18.20
CA GLU A 89 7.56 -6.16 -19.61
C GLU A 89 8.62 -5.05 -19.74
N LEU A 90 8.46 -3.95 -19.00
CA LEU A 90 9.43 -2.85 -18.95
C LEU A 90 10.78 -3.28 -18.36
N GLU A 91 10.80 -4.13 -17.34
CA GLU A 91 12.05 -4.67 -16.81
C GLU A 91 12.78 -5.55 -17.83
N GLU A 92 12.05 -6.39 -18.56
CA GLU A 92 12.63 -7.22 -19.61
C GLU A 92 13.18 -6.39 -20.76
N GLU A 93 12.47 -5.36 -21.18
CA GLU A 93 12.90 -4.46 -22.23
C GLU A 93 14.15 -3.67 -21.80
N ARG A 94 14.16 -3.16 -20.57
CA ARG A 94 15.33 -2.50 -19.96
C ARG A 94 16.54 -3.45 -19.92
N ASN A 95 16.34 -4.71 -19.56
CA ASN A 95 17.40 -5.70 -19.51
C ASN A 95 17.95 -6.02 -20.91
N ARG A 96 17.09 -6.11 -21.92
CA ARG A 96 17.50 -6.27 -23.33
C ARG A 96 18.37 -5.11 -23.80
N TYR A 97 17.95 -3.87 -23.56
CA TYR A 97 18.74 -2.69 -23.92
C TYR A 97 20.09 -2.68 -23.21
N ARG A 98 20.12 -3.03 -21.92
CA ARG A 98 21.37 -3.12 -21.17
C ARG A 98 22.32 -4.18 -21.75
N ALA A 99 21.79 -5.35 -22.12
CA ALA A 99 22.60 -6.41 -22.73
C ALA A 99 23.16 -5.98 -24.10
N ALA A 100 22.35 -5.30 -24.92
CA ALA A 100 22.81 -4.76 -26.20
C ALA A 100 23.93 -3.72 -26.02
N LEU A 101 23.78 -2.80 -25.07
CA LEU A 101 24.80 -1.79 -24.77
C LEU A 101 26.11 -2.43 -24.29
N LEU A 102 26.05 -3.43 -23.41
CA LEU A 102 27.24 -4.17 -22.95
C LEU A 102 27.92 -4.93 -24.10
N SER A 103 27.15 -5.48 -25.03
CA SER A 103 27.69 -6.13 -26.23
C SER A 103 28.45 -5.13 -27.11
N VAL A 104 27.87 -3.95 -27.35
CA VAL A 104 28.52 -2.87 -28.12
C VAL A 104 29.78 -2.39 -27.41
N GLU A 105 29.74 -2.17 -26.10
CA GLU A 105 30.92 -1.79 -25.31
C GLU A 105 32.05 -2.81 -25.47
N LYS A 106 31.72 -4.11 -25.38
CA LYS A 106 32.69 -5.19 -25.58
C LYS A 106 33.30 -5.14 -26.99
N MET A 107 32.49 -5.03 -28.03
CA MET A 107 32.99 -4.95 -29.41
C MET A 107 33.93 -3.75 -29.63
N LEU A 108 33.60 -2.60 -29.05
CA LEU A 108 34.44 -1.40 -29.14
C LEU A 108 35.78 -1.59 -28.39
N ARG A 109 35.74 -2.23 -27.22
CA ARG A 109 36.96 -2.55 -26.45
C ARG A 109 37.85 -3.52 -27.22
N ASP A 110 37.30 -4.61 -27.74
CA ASP A 110 38.04 -5.61 -28.51
C ASP A 110 38.69 -4.99 -29.77
N ALA A 111 38.00 -4.07 -30.46
CA ALA A 111 38.53 -3.38 -31.63
C ALA A 111 39.67 -2.40 -31.29
N LEU A 112 39.58 -1.70 -30.15
CA LEU A 112 40.65 -0.83 -29.65
C LEU A 112 41.88 -1.60 -29.18
N GLU A 113 41.68 -2.77 -28.58
CA GLU A 113 42.79 -3.66 -28.18
C GLU A 113 43.48 -4.28 -29.40
N ALA A 114 42.76 -4.57 -30.48
CA ALA A 114 43.32 -5.12 -31.72
C ALA A 114 44.13 -4.11 -32.57
N THR A 115 44.07 -2.80 -32.26
CA THR A 115 44.79 -1.74 -32.99
C THR A 115 46.05 -1.25 -32.28
N ASN A 116 46.34 -1.73 -31.07
CA ASN A 116 47.63 -1.54 -30.36
C ASN A 116 48.48 -2.81 -30.46
#